data_AF-A0AAD0ZI32-F1
#
_entry.id   AF-A0AAD0ZI32-F1
#
_cell.length_a   1.000
_cell.length_b   1.000
_cell.length_c   1.000
_cell.angle_alpha   90.00
_cell.angle_beta   90.00
_cell.angle_gamma   90.00
#
_symmetry.space_group_name_H-M   'P 1'
#
loop_
_entity.id
_entity.type
_entity.pdbx_description
1 polymer ?
#
loop_
_entity_poly.entity_id
_entity_poly.type
_entity_poly.pdbx_seq_one_letter_code
_entity_poly.pdbx_strand_id
1 'polypeptide(L)'
;MDPKRYEHLTISVEPHEMRMSHWVYAPKVVDGRDGRVLLDLSGGPWDLVSSSQSTTAVELLLRQYPGDREAICLSIRLADNSLWLEGTAVAAEDIERALERAQG
;
A
#
# COMPACT_ATOMS: atom_id res chain seq x y z
N MET A 1 -13.31 -1.20 -7.23
CA MET A 1 -12.59 0.01 -7.71
C MET A 1 -11.71 -0.45 -8.85
N ASP A 2 -11.69 0.25 -9.98
CA ASP A 2 -10.81 -0.13 -11.09
C ASP A 2 -9.33 0.05 -10.70
N PRO A 3 -8.44 -0.85 -11.14
CA PRO A 3 -7.02 -0.70 -10.89
C PRO A 3 -6.49 0.63 -11.44
N LYS A 4 -5.69 1.33 -10.64
CA LYS A 4 -4.98 2.53 -11.05
C LYS A 4 -3.61 2.14 -11.60
N ARG A 5 -3.15 2.86 -12.64
CA ARG A 5 -1.84 2.65 -13.24
C ARG A 5 -1.00 3.92 -13.11
N TYR A 6 0.25 3.75 -12.68
CA TYR A 6 1.24 4.81 -12.55
C TYR A 6 2.58 4.29 -13.07
N GLU A 7 3.11 4.86 -14.15
CA GLU A 7 4.23 4.28 -14.89
C GLU A 7 4.01 2.78 -15.21
N HIS A 8 4.93 1.91 -14.76
CA HIS A 8 4.83 0.46 -14.85
C HIS A 8 4.04 -0.16 -13.68
N LEU A 9 3.65 0.58 -12.65
CA LEU A 9 2.96 0.03 -11.48
C LEU A 9 1.45 -0.05 -11.71
N THR A 10 0.86 -1.20 -11.38
CA THR A 10 -0.59 -1.38 -11.26
C THR A 10 -0.96 -1.52 -9.80
N ILE A 11 -1.84 -0.65 -9.32
CA ILE A 11 -2.42 -0.68 -7.98
C ILE A 11 -3.86 -1.15 -8.12
N SER A 12 -4.16 -2.28 -7.48
CA SER A 12 -5.51 -2.80 -7.32
C SER A 12 -5.87 -2.82 -5.84
N VAL A 13 -7.16 -2.96 -5.53
CA VAL A 13 -7.62 -3.22 -4.17
C VAL A 13 -8.38 -4.52 -4.12
N GLU A 14 -8.23 -5.26 -3.03
CA GLU A 14 -9.00 -6.45 -2.70
C GLU A 14 -9.94 -6.13 -1.53
N PRO A 15 -11.22 -5.82 -1.81
CA PRO A 15 -12.20 -5.56 -0.78
C PRO A 15 -12.46 -6.83 0.03
N HIS A 16 -12.37 -6.74 1.35
CA HIS A 16 -12.77 -7.81 2.24
C HIS A 16 -13.47 -7.25 3.47
N GLU A 17 -14.40 -8.04 4.00
CA GLU A 17 -15.12 -7.70 5.23
C GLU A 17 -14.25 -8.04 6.45
N MET A 18 -14.09 -7.09 7.37
CA MET A 18 -13.40 -7.31 8.63
C MET A 18 -14.39 -7.63 9.77
N ARG A 19 -15.28 -6.69 10.11
CA ARG A 19 -16.31 -6.84 11.16
C ARG A 19 -17.53 -5.96 10.90
N MET A 20 -18.72 -6.46 11.22
CA MET A 20 -19.98 -5.69 11.22
C MET A 20 -20.21 -4.94 9.89
N SER A 21 -20.00 -5.59 8.75
CA SER A 21 -20.12 -4.97 7.43
C SER A 21 -19.16 -3.79 7.19
N HIS A 22 -18.10 -3.64 7.98
CA HIS A 22 -17.00 -2.73 7.66
C HIS A 22 -16.09 -3.41 6.63
N TRP A 23 -15.86 -2.71 5.53
CA TRP A 23 -15.03 -3.17 4.43
C TRP A 23 -13.68 -2.49 4.46
N VAL A 24 -12.63 -3.28 4.21
CA VAL A 24 -11.28 -2.80 3.99
C VAL A 24 -10.91 -3.04 2.54
N TYR A 25 -10.42 -2.01 1.86
CA TYR A 25 -9.97 -2.02 0.48
C TYR A 25 -8.44 -2.12 0.45
N ALA A 26 -7.94 -3.32 0.74
CA ALA A 26 -6.51 -3.55 0.88
C ALA A 26 -5.77 -3.46 -0.46
N PRO A 27 -4.68 -2.69 -0.55
CA PRO A 27 -3.97 -2.52 -1.81
C PRO A 27 -3.07 -3.71 -2.14
N LYS A 28 -2.99 -4.00 -3.43
CA LYS A 28 -2.00 -4.88 -4.06
C LYS A 28 -1.33 -4.14 -5.19
N VAL A 29 0.00 -4.15 -5.19
CA VAL A 29 0.83 -3.47 -6.19
C VAL A 29 1.68 -4.47 -6.95
N VAL A 30 1.58 -4.38 -8.27
CA VAL A 30 2.29 -5.25 -9.21
C VAL A 30 3.13 -4.40 -10.15
N ASP A 31 4.38 -4.80 -10.37
CA ASP A 31 5.18 -4.30 -11.49
C ASP A 31 4.63 -4.89 -12.79
N GLY A 32 4.05 -4.05 -13.63
CA GLY A 32 3.44 -4.42 -14.90
C GLY A 32 4.44 -4.82 -15.97
N ARG A 33 5.76 -4.65 -15.76
CA ARG A 33 6.80 -5.08 -16.73
C ARG A 33 7.01 -6.59 -16.69
N ASP A 34 7.03 -7.18 -15.50
CA ASP A 34 7.36 -8.58 -15.28
C ASP A 34 6.30 -9.35 -14.48
N GLY A 35 5.26 -8.66 -13.98
CA GLY A 35 4.20 -9.25 -13.16
C GLY A 35 4.61 -9.45 -11.70
N ARG A 36 5.77 -8.95 -11.26
CA ARG A 36 6.24 -9.13 -9.89
C ARG A 36 5.36 -8.38 -8.90
N VAL A 37 4.90 -9.07 -7.86
CA VAL A 37 4.21 -8.43 -6.74
C VAL A 37 5.22 -7.67 -5.89
N LEU A 38 5.01 -6.36 -5.73
CA LEU A 38 5.85 -5.50 -4.90
C LEU A 38 5.30 -5.32 -3.49
N LEU A 39 3.98 -5.31 -3.37
CA LEU A 39 3.24 -5.15 -2.13
C LEU A 39 1.93 -5.92 -2.24
N ASP A 40 1.59 -6.68 -1.22
CA ASP A 40 0.29 -7.32 -1.09
C ASP A 40 -0.17 -7.19 0.36
N LEU A 41 -1.16 -6.32 0.60
CA LEU A 41 -1.76 -6.15 1.92
C LEU A 41 -3.15 -6.82 1.99
N SER A 42 -3.51 -7.64 0.99
CA SER A 42 -4.80 -8.33 0.92
C SER A 42 -5.06 -9.17 2.17
N GLY A 43 -6.32 -9.16 2.64
CA GLY A 43 -6.74 -9.82 3.88
C GLY A 43 -6.23 -9.16 5.17
N GLY A 44 -5.36 -8.16 5.08
CA GLY A 44 -4.85 -7.39 6.21
C GLY A 44 -5.71 -6.16 6.56
N PRO A 45 -5.47 -5.52 7.72
CA PRO A 45 -6.29 -4.40 8.21
C PRO A 45 -5.99 -3.07 7.52
N TRP A 46 -5.26 -3.04 6.41
CA TRP A 46 -4.75 -1.80 5.81
C TRP A 46 -5.65 -1.34 4.67
N ASP A 47 -6.34 -0.23 4.87
CA ASP A 47 -7.22 0.38 3.88
C ASP A 47 -6.46 1.40 3.03
N LEU A 48 -6.61 1.33 1.70
CA LEU A 48 -6.06 2.32 0.78
C LEU A 48 -6.96 3.58 0.75
N VAL A 49 -6.56 4.62 1.48
CA VAL A 49 -7.27 5.91 1.53
C VAL A 49 -7.12 6.66 0.21
N SER A 50 -5.89 6.74 -0.30
CA SER A 50 -5.61 7.37 -1.59
C SER A 50 -4.29 6.88 -2.17
N SER A 51 -4.10 7.16 -3.46
CA SER A 51 -2.85 6.92 -4.16
C SER A 51 -2.56 8.11 -5.06
N SER A 52 -1.29 8.53 -5.13
CA SER A 52 -0.84 9.61 -6.00
C SER A 52 0.55 9.30 -6.56
N GLN A 53 0.91 9.97 -7.65
CA GLN A 53 2.24 9.85 -8.25
C GLN A 53 2.95 11.20 -8.16
N SER A 54 4.22 11.15 -7.78
CA SER A 54 5.19 12.22 -7.95
C SER A 54 6.16 11.89 -9.10
N THR A 55 7.14 12.76 -9.34
CA THR A 55 8.17 12.51 -10.37
C THR A 55 9.09 11.32 -10.03
N THR A 56 9.21 10.93 -8.75
CA THR A 56 10.18 9.92 -8.31
C THR A 56 9.54 8.73 -7.59
N ALA A 57 8.26 8.82 -7.23
CA ALA A 57 7.59 7.79 -6.44
C ALA A 57 6.09 7.73 -6.69
N VAL A 58 5.50 6.59 -6.33
CA VAL A 58 4.06 6.44 -6.14
C VAL A 58 3.79 6.37 -4.64
N GLU A 59 2.93 7.25 -4.16
CA GLU A 59 2.56 7.36 -2.75
C GLU A 59 1.24 6.64 -2.50
N LEU A 60 1.21 5.79 -1.48
CA LEU A 60 0.03 5.13 -0.96
C LEU A 60 -0.27 5.67 0.43
N LEU A 61 -1.41 6.32 0.57
CA LEU A 61 -1.91 6.73 1.87
C LEU A 61 -2.76 5.60 2.45
N LEU A 62 -2.26 4.99 3.53
CA LEU A 62 -2.83 3.80 4.15
C LEU A 62 -3.37 4.12 5.54
N ARG A 63 -4.50 3.53 5.91
CA ARG A 63 -5.01 3.60 7.29
C ARG A 63 -5.27 2.21 7.82
N GLN A 64 -4.81 1.94 9.04
CA GLN A 64 -5.13 0.68 9.69
C GLN A 64 -6.57 0.69 10.20
N TYR A 65 -7.26 -0.44 10.05
CA TYR A 65 -8.56 -0.72 10.62
C TYR A 65 -8.40 -1.34 12.03
N PRO A 66 -9.23 -0.96 13.02
CA PRO A 66 -10.24 0.10 12.97
C PRO A 66 -9.61 1.50 12.76
N GLY A 67 -10.31 2.34 12.00
CA GLY A 67 -9.79 3.56 11.38
C GLY A 67 -9.70 4.80 12.26
N ASP A 68 -9.45 4.63 13.56
CA ASP A 68 -9.18 5.71 14.51
C ASP A 68 -7.71 6.16 14.50
N ARG A 69 -6.85 5.43 13.78
CA ARG A 69 -5.42 5.74 13.66
C ARG A 69 -5.11 6.70 12.51
N GLU A 70 -3.99 7.41 12.62
CA GLU A 70 -3.51 8.30 11.56
C GLU A 70 -3.15 7.51 10.30
N ALA A 71 -3.23 8.18 9.15
CA ALA A 71 -2.85 7.56 7.90
C ALA A 71 -1.34 7.63 7.72
N ILE A 72 -0.75 6.53 7.23
CA ILE A 72 0.69 6.41 6.97
C ILE A 72 0.92 6.48 5.46
N CYS A 73 1.97 7.18 5.06
CA CYS A 73 2.39 7.27 3.67
C CYS A 73 3.47 6.22 3.38
N LEU A 74 3.15 5.27 2.51
CA LEU A 74 4.09 4.31 1.95
C LEU A 74 4.48 4.76 0.54
N SER A 75 5.76 5.01 0.31
CA SER A 75 6.29 5.42 -0.99
C SER A 75 6.89 4.23 -1.72
N ILE A 76 6.61 4.11 -3.03
CA ILE A 76 7.26 3.16 -3.93
C ILE A 76 8.12 3.96 -4.89
N ARG A 77 9.45 3.86 -4.76
CA ARG A 77 10.37 4.60 -5.64
C ARG A 77 10.33 4.02 -7.05
N LEU A 78 10.14 4.88 -8.05
CA LEU A 78 10.01 4.46 -9.44
C LEU A 78 11.34 3.99 -10.07
N ALA A 79 12.47 4.44 -9.51
CA ALA A 79 13.80 4.09 -10.03
C ALA A 79 14.15 2.60 -9.85
N ASP A 80 13.75 2.00 -8.73
CA ASP A 80 14.16 0.66 -8.33
C ASP A 80 13.05 -0.19 -7.69
N ASN A 81 11.83 0.34 -7.60
CA ASN A 81 10.67 -0.26 -6.92
C ASN A 81 10.88 -0.53 -5.42
N SER A 82 11.82 0.17 -4.77
CA SER A 82 12.00 0.04 -3.33
C SER A 82 10.82 0.65 -2.56
N LEU A 83 10.41 -0.01 -1.48
CA LEU A 83 9.39 0.47 -0.57
C LEU A 83 10.02 1.35 0.51
N TRP A 84 9.40 2.48 0.81
CA TRP A 84 9.89 3.44 1.79
C TRP A 84 8.77 3.88 2.72
N LEU A 85 9.03 3.80 4.02
CA LEU A 85 8.13 4.25 5.07
C LEU A 85 8.83 5.38 5.83
N GLU A 86 8.25 6.57 5.83
CA GLU A 86 8.78 7.74 6.57
C GLU A 86 10.28 8.01 6.29
N GLY A 87 10.69 7.83 5.03
CA GLY A 87 12.08 8.05 4.62
C GLY A 87 13.05 6.91 4.97
N THR A 88 12.54 5.74 5.41
CA THR A 88 13.34 4.53 5.62
C THR A 88 12.95 3.45 4.61
N ALA A 89 13.94 2.82 3.97
CA ALA A 89 13.70 1.68 3.08
C ALA A 89 13.22 0.46 3.88
N VAL A 90 12.20 -0.24 3.36
CA VAL A 90 11.61 -1.42 3.98
C VAL A 90 11.59 -2.56 2.98
N ALA A 91 11.97 -3.76 3.43
CA ALA A 91 11.86 -4.96 2.62
C ALA A 91 10.38 -5.38 2.49
N ALA A 92 10.00 -5.98 1.36
CA ALA A 92 8.60 -6.35 1.12
C ALA A 92 8.10 -7.38 2.16
N GLU A 93 8.96 -8.29 2.61
CA GLU A 93 8.66 -9.29 3.64
C GLU A 93 8.43 -8.69 5.04
N ASP A 94 8.92 -7.47 5.30
CA ASP A 94 8.82 -6.80 6.59
C ASP A 94 7.77 -5.68 6.60
N ILE A 95 7.09 -5.43 5.48
CA ILE A 95 6.28 -4.23 5.28
C ILE A 95 5.11 -4.13 6.26
N GLU A 96 4.37 -5.21 6.51
CA GLU A 96 3.27 -5.20 7.47
C GLU A 96 3.76 -4.86 8.88
N ARG A 97 4.89 -5.44 9.28
CA ARG A 97 5.52 -5.19 10.58
C ARG A 97 6.03 -3.76 10.70
N ALA A 98 6.54 -3.18 9.61
CA ALA A 98 6.97 -1.79 9.57
C ALA A 98 5.77 -0.83 9.66
N LEU A 99 4.68 -1.12 8.95
CA LEU A 99 3.44 -0.35 8.99
C LEU A 99 2.82 -0.37 10.41
N GLU A 100 2.81 -1.53 11.07
CA GLU A 100 2.35 -1.64 12.46
C GLU A 100 3.18 -0.78 13.42
N ARG A 101 4.52 -0.80 13.27
CA ARG A 101 5.42 0.02 14.11
C ARG A 101 5.23 1.52 13.89
N ALA A 102 4.98 1.93 12.66
CA ALA A 102 4.74 3.33 12.33
C ALA A 102 3.38 3.84 12.86
N GLN A 103 2.45 2.97 13.27
CA GLN A 103 1.19 3.36 13.91
C GLN A 103 1.28 3.61 15.42
N GLY A 104 2.37 3.18 16.09
CA GLY A 104 2.53 3.28 17.55
C GLY A 104 2.25 1.98 18.30
#